data_AF-A0A7C7M024-F1
#
_entry.id   AF-A0A7C7M024-F1
#
_cell.length_a   1.000
_cell.length_b   1.000
_cell.length_c   1.000
_cell.angle_alpha   90.00
_cell.angle_beta   90.00
_cell.angle_gamma   90.00
#
_symmetry.space_group_name_H-M   'P 1'
#
loop_
_entity.id
_entity.type
_entity.pdbx_description
1 polymer ?
#
loop_
_entity_poly.entity_id
_entity_poly.type
_entity_poly.pdbx_seq_one_letter_code
_entity_poly.pdbx_strand_id
1 'polypeptide(L)'
;MRSHSRREGPVITLDGPAGSGKSSTAKAVAKRLGFRHLDSGALYRALTLGLLRSSVVEADWENLSEQGFANLDIDLETSENGFQVLIRGEAVDSELRTPGVTDRVSFVASLPASRQSILGLQRKAGEDGGLVADGRDMGTVIFP
;
A
#
# COMPACT_ATOMS: atom_id res chain seq x y z
N MET A 1 19.26 -5.52 -20.41
CA MET A 1 18.34 -4.56 -19.76
C MET A 1 16.97 -4.76 -20.36
N ARG A 2 16.02 -5.37 -19.63
CA ARG A 2 14.65 -5.56 -20.16
C ARG A 2 13.93 -4.22 -20.08
N SER A 3 13.61 -3.67 -21.26
CA SER A 3 12.67 -2.56 -21.41
C SER A 3 11.35 -2.99 -20.77
N HIS A 4 10.98 -2.35 -19.67
CA HIS A 4 9.63 -2.47 -19.11
C HIS A 4 8.73 -1.66 -20.05
N SER A 5 8.09 -2.32 -21.03
CA SER A 5 7.11 -1.64 -21.87
C SER A 5 6.07 -1.00 -20.96
N ARG A 6 5.81 0.31 -21.11
CA ARG A 6 4.65 0.97 -20.50
C ARG A 6 3.43 0.11 -20.77
N ARG A 7 2.78 -0.37 -19.71
CA ARG A 7 1.52 -1.12 -19.85
C ARG A 7 0.41 -0.09 -19.98
N GLU A 8 0.11 0.31 -21.21
CA GLU A 8 -0.98 1.23 -21.52
C GLU A 8 -2.32 0.65 -21.02
N GLY A 9 -3.12 1.44 -20.29
CA GLY A 9 -4.43 1.02 -19.79
C GLY A 9 -4.94 1.86 -18.61
N PRO A 10 -6.24 1.77 -18.27
CA PRO A 10 -6.82 2.52 -17.16
C PRO A 10 -6.29 2.05 -15.79
N VAL A 11 -6.54 2.87 -14.78
CA VAL A 11 -6.53 2.43 -13.38
C VAL A 11 -7.92 1.88 -13.04
N ILE A 12 -7.98 0.65 -12.54
CA ILE A 12 -9.21 -0.01 -12.09
C ILE A 12 -9.16 -0.09 -10.57
N THR A 13 -10.14 0.52 -9.89
CA THR A 13 -10.22 0.53 -8.43
C THR A 13 -11.25 -0.48 -7.93
N LEU A 14 -10.91 -1.22 -6.87
CA LEU A 14 -11.80 -2.13 -6.17
C LEU A 14 -11.88 -1.72 -4.70
N ASP A 15 -12.94 -0.99 -4.36
CA ASP A 15 -13.18 -0.51 -3.00
C ASP A 15 -14.17 -1.42 -2.25
N GLY A 16 -13.85 -1.72 -1.00
CA GLY A 16 -14.74 -2.49 -0.14
C GLY A 16 -14.17 -2.75 1.26
N PRO A 17 -15.00 -3.28 2.18
CA PRO A 17 -14.54 -3.61 3.52
C PRO A 17 -13.51 -4.74 3.51
N ALA A 18 -12.76 -4.87 4.61
CA ALA A 18 -11.90 -6.02 4.82
C ALA A 18 -12.72 -7.34 4.79
N GLY A 19 -12.16 -8.40 4.21
CA GLY A 19 -12.81 -9.71 4.15
C GLY A 19 -13.85 -9.89 3.02
N SER A 20 -14.13 -8.88 2.20
CA SER A 20 -15.09 -8.96 1.08
C SER A 20 -14.64 -9.80 -0.12
N GLY A 21 -13.41 -10.32 -0.10
CA GLY A 21 -12.79 -10.99 -1.26
C GLY A 21 -12.16 -10.04 -2.28
N LYS A 22 -12.22 -8.71 -2.07
CA LYS A 22 -11.71 -7.70 -3.01
C LYS A 22 -10.27 -7.94 -3.48
N SER A 23 -9.34 -8.28 -2.60
CA SER A 23 -7.92 -8.45 -2.96
C SER A 23 -7.70 -9.71 -3.80
N SER A 24 -8.49 -10.76 -3.58
CA SER A 24 -8.47 -11.95 -4.43
C SER A 24 -9.02 -11.65 -5.82
N THR A 25 -10.14 -10.92 -5.89
CA THR A 25 -10.73 -10.48 -7.17
C THR A 25 -9.80 -9.53 -7.93
N ALA A 26 -9.24 -8.53 -7.26
CA ALA A 26 -8.32 -7.56 -7.83
C ALA A 26 -7.09 -8.23 -8.43
N LYS A 27 -6.46 -9.18 -7.71
CA LYS A 27 -5.36 -9.99 -8.23
C LYS A 27 -5.74 -10.80 -9.47
N ALA A 28 -6.94 -11.40 -9.48
CA ALA A 28 -7.43 -12.17 -10.62
C ALA A 28 -7.69 -11.28 -11.84
N VAL A 29 -8.27 -10.09 -11.65
CA VAL A 29 -8.50 -9.10 -12.71
C VAL A 29 -7.16 -8.60 -13.26
N ALA A 30 -6.23 -8.22 -12.39
CA ALA A 30 -4.89 -7.76 -12.79
C ALA A 30 -4.19 -8.80 -13.65
N LYS A 31 -4.16 -10.05 -13.20
CA LYS A 31 -3.57 -11.17 -13.94
C LYS A 31 -4.23 -11.37 -15.31
N ARG A 32 -5.56 -11.31 -15.39
CA ARG A 32 -6.30 -11.51 -16.64
C ARG A 32 -6.07 -10.39 -17.66
N LEU A 33 -5.88 -9.16 -17.19
CA LEU A 33 -5.63 -7.99 -18.03
C LEU A 33 -4.14 -7.76 -18.31
N GLY A 34 -3.24 -8.51 -17.66
CA GLY A 34 -1.81 -8.21 -17.68
C GLY A 34 -1.48 -6.90 -16.98
N PHE A 35 -2.28 -6.45 -16.02
CA PHE A 35 -2.06 -5.22 -15.27
C PHE A 35 -1.25 -5.50 -14.00
N ARG A 36 -0.66 -4.46 -13.42
CA ARG A 36 -0.05 -4.51 -12.07
C ARG A 36 -1.15 -4.53 -11.02
N HIS A 37 -0.87 -5.15 -9.88
CA HIS A 37 -1.76 -5.13 -8.71
C HIS A 37 -1.17 -4.30 -7.56
N LEU A 38 -1.94 -3.35 -7.03
CA LEU A 38 -1.61 -2.59 -5.82
C LEU A 38 -2.58 -2.94 -4.69
N ASP A 39 -2.06 -3.55 -3.61
CA ASP A 39 -2.76 -3.77 -2.35
C ASP A 39 -2.47 -2.58 -1.43
N SER A 40 -3.38 -1.60 -1.35
CA SER A 40 -3.18 -0.44 -0.46
C SER A 40 -3.13 -0.82 1.02
N GLY A 41 -3.74 -1.96 1.39
CA GLY A 41 -3.66 -2.51 2.74
C GLY A 41 -2.24 -2.94 3.11
N ALA A 42 -1.42 -3.35 2.15
CA ALA A 42 -0.02 -3.70 2.38
C ALA A 42 0.81 -2.48 2.81
N LEU A 43 0.52 -1.29 2.27
CA LEU A 43 1.20 -0.04 2.67
C LEU A 43 0.89 0.37 4.11
N TYR A 44 -0.38 0.28 4.53
CA TYR A 44 -0.73 0.55 5.93
C TYR A 44 -0.13 -0.47 6.90
N ARG A 45 -0.05 -1.75 6.49
CA ARG A 45 0.67 -2.79 7.24
C ARG A 45 2.16 -2.46 7.35
N ALA A 46 2.76 -1.92 6.29
CA ALA A 46 4.17 -1.51 6.30
C ALA A 46 4.41 -0.31 7.22
N LEU A 47 3.54 0.71 7.22
CA LEU A 47 3.61 1.79 8.22
C LEU A 47 3.50 1.24 9.65
N THR A 48 2.57 0.31 9.88
CA THR A 48 2.39 -0.32 11.19
C THR A 48 3.63 -1.11 11.61
N LEU A 49 4.19 -1.91 10.70
CA LEU A 49 5.43 -2.65 10.95
C LEU A 49 6.61 -1.71 11.20
N GLY A 50 6.72 -0.61 10.43
CA GLY A 50 7.73 0.42 10.62
C GLY A 50 7.67 1.04 12.01
N LEU A 51 6.46 1.34 12.50
CA LEU A 51 6.25 1.83 13.87
C LEU A 51 6.64 0.78 14.91
N LEU A 52 6.23 -0.48 14.73
CA LEU A 52 6.58 -1.58 15.63
C LEU A 52 8.09 -1.85 15.68
N ARG A 53 8.81 -1.62 14.58
CA ARG A 53 10.28 -1.72 14.51
C ARG A 53 10.99 -0.45 15.00
N SER A 54 10.27 0.65 15.20
CA SER A 54 10.84 1.93 15.64
C SER A 54 10.93 2.02 17.17
N SER A 55 11.62 3.05 17.67
CA SER A 55 11.64 3.39 19.09
C SER A 55 10.46 4.27 19.53
N VAL A 56 9.48 4.52 18.66
CA VAL A 56 8.31 5.36 18.98
C VAL A 56 7.31 4.56 19.82
N VAL A 57 6.96 5.10 20.99
CA VAL A 57 6.00 4.46 21.90
C VAL A 57 4.61 4.44 21.27
N GLU A 58 3.88 3.33 21.42
CA GLU A 58 2.55 3.12 20.81
C GLU A 58 1.54 4.22 21.18
N ALA A 59 1.62 4.74 22.41
CA ALA A 59 0.78 5.84 22.89
C ALA A 59 1.02 7.16 22.13
N ASP A 60 2.16 7.33 21.47
CA ASP A 60 2.50 8.56 20.75
C ASP A 60 2.18 8.47 19.25
N TRP A 61 1.72 7.32 18.75
CA TRP A 61 1.48 7.11 17.32
C TRP A 61 0.44 8.06 16.74
N GLU A 62 -0.60 8.41 17.52
CA GLU A 62 -1.62 9.37 17.09
C GLU A 62 -1.10 10.80 16.94
N ASN A 63 -0.01 11.13 17.64
CA ASN A 63 0.61 12.45 17.64
C ASN A 63 1.69 12.61 16.56
N LEU A 64 1.99 11.53 15.81
CA LEU A 64 2.96 11.59 14.73
C LEU A 64 2.45 12.49 13.59
N SER A 65 3.32 13.40 13.16
CA SER A 65 3.10 14.19 11.95
C SER A 65 3.24 13.32 10.69
N GLU A 66 2.80 13.86 9.55
CA GLU A 66 3.04 13.23 8.24
C GLU A 66 4.53 12.92 8.03
N GLN A 67 5.42 13.84 8.40
CA GLN A 67 6.87 13.63 8.33
C GLN A 67 7.33 12.51 9.28
N GLY A 68 6.70 12.37 10.45
CA GLY A 68 6.96 11.27 11.37
C GLY A 68 6.70 9.91 10.74
N PHE A 69 5.59 9.76 10.01
CA PHE A 69 5.31 8.56 9.22
C PHE A 69 6.25 8.43 8.01
N ALA A 70 6.54 9.51 7.30
CA ALA A 70 7.46 9.49 6.16
C ALA A 70 8.88 9.01 6.54
N ASN A 71 9.33 9.30 7.76
CA ASN A 71 10.62 8.85 8.28
C ASN A 71 10.73 7.33 8.47
N LEU A 72 9.62 6.58 8.36
CA LEU A 72 9.61 5.13 8.33
C LEU A 72 10.16 4.57 7.01
N ASP A 73 10.26 5.40 5.97
CA ASP A 73 10.90 5.09 4.68
C ASP A 73 10.24 3.89 3.97
N ILE A 74 8.94 4.02 3.72
CA ILE A 74 8.14 3.02 3.00
C ILE A 74 8.21 3.30 1.51
N ASP A 75 8.53 2.28 0.71
CA ASP A 75 8.58 2.39 -0.75
C ASP A 75 7.93 1.17 -1.44
N LEU A 76 7.67 1.32 -2.74
CA LEU A 76 7.16 0.27 -3.62
C LEU A 76 8.17 0.01 -4.74
N GLU A 77 8.68 -1.22 -4.80
CA GLU A 77 9.47 -1.69 -5.93
C GLU A 77 8.59 -2.46 -6.91
N THR A 78 8.74 -2.23 -8.21
CA THR A 78 7.97 -2.97 -9.22
C THR A 78 8.41 -4.43 -9.24
N SER A 79 7.45 -5.35 -9.14
CA SER A 79 7.66 -6.78 -9.32
C SER A 79 6.96 -7.28 -10.59
N GLU A 80 7.14 -8.56 -10.92
CA GLU A 80 6.61 -9.16 -12.17
C GLU A 80 5.12 -8.85 -12.43
N ASN A 81 4.31 -8.82 -11.36
CA ASN A 81 2.85 -8.69 -11.45
C ASN A 81 2.27 -7.62 -10.51
N GLY A 82 3.09 -6.70 -9.98
CA GLY A 82 2.61 -5.70 -9.03
C GLY A 82 3.75 -4.96 -8.36
N PHE A 83 3.67 -4.87 -7.04
CA PHE A 83 4.66 -4.17 -6.23
C PHE A 83 5.09 -5.01 -5.03
N GLN A 84 6.37 -4.92 -4.69
CA GLN A 84 6.94 -5.38 -3.44
C GLN A 84 7.05 -4.18 -2.50
N VAL A 85 6.65 -4.36 -1.24
CA VAL A 85 6.72 -3.29 -0.24
C VAL A 85 8.05 -3.33 0.49
N LEU A 86 8.71 -2.17 0.55
CA LEU A 86 10.00 -2.01 1.20
C LEU A 86 9.87 -1.11 2.44
N ILE A 87 10.70 -1.36 3.45
CA ILE A 87 10.95 -0.46 4.59
C ILE A 87 12.45 -0.23 4.66
N ARG A 88 12.92 1.01 4.48
CA ARG A 88 14.36 1.34 4.43
C ARG A 88 15.14 0.48 3.44
N GLY A 89 14.52 0.17 2.29
CA GLY A 89 15.08 -0.69 1.25
C GLY A 89 15.01 -2.20 1.51
N GLU A 90 14.46 -2.66 2.64
CA GLU A 90 14.28 -4.08 2.96
C GLU A 90 12.87 -4.56 2.56
N ALA A 91 12.78 -5.69 1.86
CA ALA A 91 11.51 -6.34 1.55
C ALA A 91 10.88 -6.98 2.80
N VAL A 92 9.61 -6.65 3.07
CA VAL A 92 8.93 -7.01 4.34
C VAL A 92 7.66 -7.85 4.15
N ASP A 93 7.38 -8.38 2.96
CA ASP A 93 6.11 -9.05 2.62
C ASP A 93 5.68 -10.15 3.60
N SER A 94 6.64 -10.91 4.14
CA SER A 94 6.41 -11.99 5.10
C SER A 94 5.92 -11.51 6.47
N GLU A 95 6.25 -10.28 6.86
CA GLU A 95 5.96 -9.72 8.19
C GLU A 95 4.68 -8.88 8.24
N LEU A 96 4.21 -8.39 7.09
CA LEU A 96 3.03 -7.52 6.98
C LEU A 96 1.75 -8.15 7.55
N ARG A 97 1.70 -9.49 7.66
CA ARG A 97 0.52 -10.25 8.11
C ARG A 97 0.71 -10.90 9.48
N THR A 98 1.79 -10.57 10.20
CA THR A 98 1.95 -10.99 11.59
C THR A 98 0.77 -10.53 12.46
N PRO A 99 0.47 -11.23 13.57
CA PRO A 99 -0.60 -10.83 14.49
C PRO A 99 -0.41 -9.39 14.99
N GLY A 100 0.80 -9.03 15.43
CA GLY A 100 1.10 -7.70 15.95
C GLY A 100 0.78 -6.56 14.97
N VAL A 101 1.06 -6.75 13.68
CA VAL A 101 0.70 -5.80 12.61
C VAL A 101 -0.81 -5.81 12.35
N THR A 102 -1.43 -7.00 12.28
CA THR A 102 -2.85 -7.15 11.97
C THR A 102 -3.74 -6.52 13.04
N ASP A 103 -3.35 -6.59 14.31
CA ASP A 103 -4.12 -6.04 15.42
C ASP A 103 -4.11 -4.50 15.43
N ARG A 104 -3.08 -3.88 14.84
CA ARG A 104 -2.83 -2.43 14.92
C ARG A 104 -3.08 -1.67 13.63
N VAL A 105 -3.07 -2.35 12.48
CA VAL A 105 -3.18 -1.68 11.17
C VAL A 105 -4.46 -0.85 11.03
N SER A 106 -5.58 -1.29 11.62
CA SER A 106 -6.84 -0.54 11.57
C SER A 106 -6.72 0.82 12.29
N PHE A 107 -6.01 0.86 13.42
CA PHE A 107 -5.73 2.10 14.14
C PHE A 107 -4.81 3.00 13.30
N VAL A 108 -3.67 2.48 12.85
CA VAL A 108 -2.70 3.26 12.05
C VAL A 108 -3.34 3.81 10.78
N ALA A 109 -4.14 3.02 10.05
CA ALA A 109 -4.83 3.44 8.83
C ALA A 109 -5.93 4.49 9.06
N SER A 110 -6.44 4.62 10.29
CA SER A 110 -7.41 5.66 10.65
C SER A 110 -6.78 7.04 10.84
N LEU A 111 -5.47 7.11 11.11
CA LEU A 111 -4.75 8.34 11.37
C LEU A 111 -4.59 9.18 10.08
N PRO A 112 -5.04 10.45 10.05
CA PRO A 112 -4.90 11.28 8.86
C PRO A 112 -3.45 11.42 8.36
N ALA A 113 -2.50 11.59 9.28
CA ALA A 113 -1.08 11.74 8.97
C ALA A 113 -0.49 10.50 8.28
N SER A 114 -0.92 9.30 8.69
CA SER A 114 -0.47 8.06 8.05
C SER A 114 -0.96 7.98 6.60
N ARG A 115 -2.22 8.36 6.35
CA ARG A 115 -2.83 8.36 5.02
C ARG A 115 -2.14 9.37 4.09
N GLN A 116 -1.84 10.57 4.58
CA GLN A 116 -1.12 11.57 3.79
C GLN A 116 0.28 11.10 3.42
N SER A 117 1.00 10.47 4.37
CA SER A 117 2.41 10.07 4.17
C SER A 117 2.63 9.10 3.01
N ILE A 118 1.63 8.28 2.65
CA ILE A 118 1.73 7.29 1.55
C ILE A 118 0.91 7.66 0.31
N LEU A 119 0.19 8.79 0.32
CA LEU A 119 -0.66 9.21 -0.80
C LEU A 119 0.13 9.38 -2.10
N GLY A 120 1.31 10.02 -2.00
CA GLY A 120 2.20 10.19 -3.15
C GLY A 120 2.67 8.85 -3.74
N LEU A 121 2.99 7.88 -2.88
CA LEU A 121 3.43 6.55 -3.29
C LEU A 121 2.33 5.78 -4.03
N GLN A 122 1.09 5.85 -3.54
CA GLN A 122 -0.07 5.23 -4.18
C GLN A 122 -0.35 5.86 -5.55
N ARG A 123 -0.33 7.19 -5.65
CA ARG A 123 -0.54 7.89 -6.94
C ARG A 123 0.54 7.59 -7.95
N LYS A 124 1.81 7.59 -7.53
CA LYS A 124 2.97 7.24 -8.36
C LYS A 124 2.85 5.83 -8.94
N ALA A 125 2.34 4.87 -8.16
CA ALA A 125 2.11 3.51 -8.65
C ALA A 125 1.12 3.43 -9.83
N GLY A 126 0.21 4.41 -9.94
CA GLY A 126 -0.78 4.52 -11.03
C GLY A 126 -0.38 5.38 -12.22
N GLU A 127 0.74 6.11 -12.18
CA GLU A 127 1.12 7.09 -13.23
C GLU A 127 1.25 6.48 -14.63
N ASP A 128 1.79 5.25 -14.72
CA ASP A 128 1.95 4.57 -16.01
C ASP A 128 0.67 3.84 -16.48
N GLY A 129 -0.42 3.90 -15.72
CA GLY A 129 -1.64 3.14 -15.99
C GLY A 129 -1.45 1.63 -15.84
N GLY A 130 -2.37 0.87 -16.44
CA GLY A 130 -2.36 -0.59 -16.43
C GLY A 130 -2.32 -1.15 -15.01
N LEU A 131 -3.16 -0.61 -14.12
CA LEU A 131 -3.15 -0.86 -12.69
C LEU A 131 -4.52 -1.34 -12.22
N VAL A 132 -4.53 -2.35 -11.36
CA VAL A 132 -5.68 -2.70 -10.53
C VAL A 132 -5.31 -2.43 -9.08
N ALA A 133 -6.02 -1.53 -8.42
CA ALA A 133 -5.77 -1.12 -7.05
C ALA A 133 -6.94 -1.50 -6.14
N ASP A 134 -6.68 -2.18 -5.02
CA ASP A 134 -7.70 -2.55 -4.04
C ASP A 134 -7.52 -1.84 -2.70
N GLY A 135 -8.63 -1.41 -2.10
CA GLY A 135 -8.64 -0.59 -0.89
C GLY A 135 -10.03 -0.27 -0.36
N ARG A 136 -10.17 0.87 0.33
CA ARG A 136 -11.45 1.40 0.84
C ARG A 136 -11.92 2.65 0.11
N ASP A 137 -10.99 3.43 -0.43
CA ASP A 137 -11.18 4.78 -0.96
C ASP A 137 -10.29 5.05 -2.19
N MET A 138 -9.92 3.99 -2.93
CA MET A 138 -9.04 4.08 -4.08
C MET A 138 -9.68 4.92 -5.19
N GLY A 139 -10.96 4.71 -5.51
CA GLY A 139 -11.66 5.45 -6.56
C GLY A 139 -12.22 6.81 -6.15
N THR A 140 -12.24 7.12 -4.86
CA THR A 140 -12.82 8.38 -4.36
C THR A 140 -11.76 9.39 -3.88
N VAL A 141 -10.58 8.92 -3.47
CA VAL A 141 -9.52 9.77 -2.90
C VAL A 141 -8.20 9.62 -3.66
N ILE A 142 -7.82 8.39 -3.98
CA ILE A 142 -6.48 8.12 -4.54
C ILE A 142 -6.44 8.38 -6.05
N PHE A 143 -7.39 7.82 -6.79
CA PHE A 143 -7.53 7.88 -8.25
C PHE A 143 -8.95 8.35 -8.63
N PRO A 144 -9.26 9.66 -8.52
CA PRO A 144 -10.55 10.22 -8.90
C PRO A 144 -10.76 10.25 -10.43
#